data_AF-A0A9P9AGC2-F1
#
_entry.id   AF-A0A9P9AGC2-F1
#
_cell.length_a   1.000
_cell.length_b   1.000
_cell.length_c   1.000
_cell.angle_alpha   90.00
_cell.angle_beta   90.00
_cell.angle_gamma   90.00
#
_symmetry.space_group_name_H-M   'P 1'
#
loop_
_entity.id
_entity.type
_entity.pdbx_description
1 polymer ?
#
loop_
_entity_poly.entity_id
_entity_poly.type
_entity_poly.pdbx_seq_one_letter_code
_entity_poly.pdbx_strand_id
1 'polypeptide(L)'
;MEAQALASLLGRYGRDIGVDERGIRDALENPIHGTAFKEWVQLHLGDENLLSVDELDLYTSLDKSGVVDQLVASQDLALVHPVSQNDVTTAIEELERSTAAINERTESLKQHQNALAKLVDTSDKARKARSRMDEACLSRQTSERKKLLTTVEELAQALSFQATDLESQATASIDNLRQAADNVLRSDDKLLSSLKKLGQELDPEDPEEKANIEKLRETCMRLIKFTVEVARTKLDRVYLEEIVSAQRNSSQQRVSPDEVRGLQEEVESLYAEILPVAQMSVEQQYLEPALKAVAERNGNTLGRSAEAAAYVNACLDYLVDHMTRLSTHAETIQSHQAAAAGLVEATRTELAVPATPPKKKQVPQQLMSPVRPRSTTYTASAMATPAPSHRRHRSSGAFMEEGPIEALMRLLAIHIPATAGPDAGDAVAVLARSQADRAAKSRDVALNAQESFERAVAAHLGDSRRAIQLLRDSVLAESPFGPEVKLADPEIEASIVVLGQEVAKVRERVGEAEDMVAKGRARKHAGSDKQREMIERWAQ
;
A
#
# COMPACT_ATOMS: atom_id res chain seq x y z
N MET A 1 -20.76 41.66 -96.54
CA MET A 1 -21.33 42.93 -97.05
C MET A 1 -22.74 42.73 -97.56
N GLU A 2 -23.64 43.69 -97.36
CA GLU A 2 -24.99 43.73 -97.94
C GLU A 2 -24.94 44.39 -99.33
N ALA A 3 -25.82 43.99 -100.26
CA ALA A 3 -25.81 44.46 -101.65
C ALA A 3 -25.87 45.99 -101.78
N GLN A 4 -26.56 46.67 -100.86
CA GLN A 4 -26.64 48.14 -100.79
C GLN A 4 -25.31 48.80 -100.41
N ALA A 5 -24.53 48.20 -99.51
CA ALA A 5 -23.23 48.74 -99.12
C ALA A 5 -22.25 48.69 -100.29
N LEU A 6 -22.26 47.59 -101.04
CA LEU A 6 -21.41 47.34 -102.21
C LEU A 6 -21.74 48.30 -103.36
N ALA A 7 -23.03 48.51 -103.65
CA ALA A 7 -23.48 49.49 -104.65
C ALA A 7 -23.11 50.93 -104.26
N SER A 8 -23.21 51.29 -102.96
CA SER A 8 -22.84 52.63 -102.46
C SER A 8 -21.34 52.90 -102.48
N LEU A 9 -20.52 51.85 -102.43
CA LEU A 9 -19.07 51.91 -102.43
C LEU A 9 -18.57 52.00 -103.87
N LEU A 10 -19.10 51.18 -104.79
CA LEU A 10 -18.84 51.31 -106.23
C LEU A 10 -19.28 52.67 -106.79
N GLY A 11 -20.41 53.22 -106.33
CA GLY A 11 -20.88 54.56 -106.73
C GLY A 11 -20.03 55.71 -106.21
N ARG A 12 -19.21 55.50 -105.16
CA ARG A 12 -18.30 56.52 -104.62
C ARG A 12 -16.94 56.55 -105.34
N TYR A 13 -16.47 55.40 -105.83
CA TYR A 13 -15.14 55.27 -106.44
C TYR A 13 -15.17 55.18 -107.97
N GLY A 14 -16.29 54.84 -108.60
CA GLY A 14 -16.44 54.79 -110.06
C GLY A 14 -17.12 56.03 -110.63
N ARG A 15 -16.37 56.90 -111.32
CA ARG A 15 -17.00 57.83 -112.28
C ARG A 15 -17.52 57.00 -113.48
N ASP A 16 -18.81 57.11 -113.77
CA ASP A 16 -19.51 56.59 -114.96
C ASP A 16 -19.70 55.07 -115.14
N ILE A 17 -19.81 54.28 -114.06
CA ILE A 17 -20.31 52.90 -114.15
C ILE A 17 -21.77 52.88 -113.65
N GLY A 18 -22.73 52.71 -114.57
CA GLY A 18 -24.14 52.51 -114.24
C GLY A 18 -24.34 51.14 -113.59
N VAL A 19 -24.27 51.09 -112.26
CA VAL A 19 -24.40 49.85 -111.49
C VAL A 19 -25.86 49.48 -111.30
N ASP A 20 -26.30 48.35 -111.88
CA ASP A 20 -27.64 47.79 -111.65
C ASP A 20 -27.69 47.01 -110.33
N GLU A 21 -28.34 47.61 -109.33
CA GLU A 21 -28.47 47.07 -107.96
C GLU A 21 -29.16 45.70 -107.93
N ARG A 22 -29.97 45.38 -108.94
CA ARG A 22 -30.66 44.08 -109.04
C ARG A 22 -29.72 42.96 -109.48
N GLY A 23 -28.80 43.23 -110.41
CA GLY A 23 -27.81 42.24 -110.87
C GLY A 23 -26.80 41.85 -109.78
N ILE A 24 -26.41 42.78 -108.91
CA ILE A 24 -25.53 42.50 -107.77
C ILE A 24 -26.24 41.65 -106.72
N ARG A 25 -27.54 41.89 -106.50
CA ARG A 25 -28.36 41.09 -105.58
C ARG A 25 -28.51 39.65 -106.09
N ASP A 26 -28.81 39.48 -107.38
CA ASP A 26 -28.91 38.16 -108.01
C ASP A 26 -27.56 37.40 -108.03
N ALA A 27 -26.43 38.11 -108.13
CA ALA A 27 -25.10 37.51 -108.05
C ALA A 27 -24.72 37.08 -106.61
N LEU A 28 -25.14 37.85 -105.60
CA LEU A 28 -24.92 37.54 -104.18
C LEU A 28 -25.84 36.44 -103.66
N GLU A 29 -27.07 36.33 -104.20
CA GLU A 29 -28.06 35.32 -103.83
C GLU A 29 -27.92 34.02 -104.66
N ASN A 30 -26.97 33.96 -105.60
CA ASN A 30 -26.73 32.79 -106.43
C ASN A 30 -26.19 31.61 -105.58
N PRO A 31 -26.87 30.45 -105.51
CA PRO A 31 -26.60 29.42 -104.50
C PRO A 31 -25.25 28.70 -104.64
N ILE A 32 -24.59 28.81 -105.80
CA ILE A 32 -23.32 28.11 -106.08
C ILE A 32 -22.11 29.05 -105.96
N HIS A 33 -22.26 30.32 -106.30
CA HIS A 33 -21.14 31.27 -106.36
C HIS A 33 -21.29 32.49 -105.44
N GLY A 34 -22.44 32.66 -104.77
CA GLY A 34 -22.74 33.83 -103.95
C GLY A 34 -21.86 33.95 -102.69
N THR A 35 -21.52 32.84 -102.05
CA THR A 35 -20.60 32.85 -100.88
C THR A 35 -19.17 33.19 -101.28
N ALA A 36 -18.66 32.55 -102.34
CA ALA A 36 -17.34 32.84 -102.89
C ALA A 36 -17.25 34.28 -103.42
N PHE A 37 -18.31 34.78 -104.07
CA PHE A 37 -18.39 36.16 -104.52
C PHE A 37 -18.41 37.13 -103.33
N LYS A 38 -19.13 36.81 -102.24
CA LYS A 38 -19.16 37.64 -101.02
C LYS A 38 -17.81 37.68 -100.31
N GLU A 39 -17.10 36.56 -100.22
CA GLU A 39 -15.74 36.49 -99.70
C GLU A 39 -14.76 37.25 -100.59
N TRP A 40 -14.85 37.11 -101.92
CA TRP A 40 -14.04 37.84 -102.88
C TRP A 40 -14.26 39.35 -102.79
N VAL A 41 -15.51 39.81 -102.70
CA VAL A 41 -15.85 41.22 -102.51
C VAL A 41 -15.30 41.73 -101.17
N GLN A 42 -15.42 40.97 -100.09
CA GLN A 42 -14.86 41.39 -98.79
C GLN A 42 -13.34 41.48 -98.80
N LEU A 43 -12.67 40.62 -99.55
CA LEU A 43 -11.21 40.60 -99.65
C LEU A 43 -10.68 41.69 -100.59
N HIS A 44 -11.37 41.99 -101.69
CA HIS A 44 -10.84 42.85 -102.76
C HIS A 44 -11.53 44.22 -102.90
N LEU A 45 -12.74 44.41 -102.37
CA LEU A 45 -13.50 45.67 -102.43
C LEU A 45 -13.72 46.27 -101.02
N GLY A 46 -12.75 46.08 -100.12
CA GLY A 46 -12.72 46.78 -98.82
C GLY A 46 -12.13 48.20 -98.97
N ASP A 47 -12.48 49.10 -98.04
CA ASP A 47 -12.01 50.50 -98.04
C ASP A 47 -10.47 50.61 -98.02
N GLU A 48 -9.77 49.61 -97.48
CA GLU A 48 -8.30 49.53 -97.44
C GLU A 48 -7.66 49.18 -98.80
N ASN A 49 -8.42 48.62 -99.74
CA ASN A 49 -7.92 48.10 -101.02
C ASN A 49 -8.34 48.96 -102.22
N LEU A 50 -9.09 50.05 -101.98
CA LEU A 50 -9.51 50.99 -102.99
C LEU A 50 -8.78 52.31 -102.77
N LEU A 51 -8.04 52.77 -103.77
CA LEU A 51 -7.39 54.08 -103.71
C LEU A 51 -8.46 55.17 -103.62
N SER A 52 -8.33 56.02 -102.61
CA SER A 52 -9.09 57.27 -102.55
C SER A 52 -8.72 58.20 -103.70
N VAL A 53 -9.61 59.14 -104.02
CA VAL A 53 -9.40 60.08 -105.14
C VAL A 53 -8.11 60.89 -104.95
N ASP A 54 -7.82 61.28 -103.71
CA ASP A 54 -6.59 62.01 -103.35
C ASP A 54 -5.34 61.12 -103.47
N GLU A 55 -5.44 59.83 -103.11
CA GLU A 55 -4.34 58.87 -103.27
C GLU A 55 -4.08 58.49 -104.73
N LEU A 56 -5.12 58.45 -105.56
CA LEU A 56 -4.96 58.25 -107.01
C LEU A 56 -4.31 59.49 -107.66
N ASP A 57 -4.69 60.69 -107.24
CA ASP A 57 -4.05 61.92 -107.70
C ASP A 57 -2.59 62.00 -107.22
N LEU A 58 -2.32 61.57 -105.97
CA LEU A 58 -0.96 61.42 -105.45
C LEU A 58 -0.16 60.39 -106.26
N TYR A 59 -0.72 59.21 -106.51
CA TYR A 59 -0.07 58.15 -107.29
C TYR A 59 0.23 58.59 -108.72
N THR A 60 -0.73 59.24 -109.40
CA THR A 60 -0.51 59.75 -110.76
C THR A 60 0.48 60.93 -110.79
N SER A 61 0.60 61.71 -109.72
CA SER A 61 1.65 62.73 -109.58
C SER A 61 3.04 62.12 -109.32
N LEU A 62 3.10 61.02 -108.56
CA LEU A 62 4.33 60.27 -108.29
C LEU A 62 4.80 59.48 -109.52
N ASP A 63 3.88 58.95 -110.32
CA ASP A 63 4.15 58.23 -111.57
C ASP A 63 4.69 59.19 -112.65
N LYS A 64 4.05 60.37 -112.81
CA LYS A 64 4.53 61.43 -113.70
C LYS A 64 5.87 62.03 -113.28
N SER A 65 6.25 61.93 -112.01
CA SER A 65 7.55 62.40 -111.49
C SER A 65 8.64 61.32 -111.47
N GLY A 66 8.33 60.08 -111.90
CA GLY A 66 9.30 58.98 -111.97
C GLY A 66 9.80 58.49 -110.60
N VAL A 67 9.21 58.96 -109.51
CA VAL A 67 9.59 58.61 -108.13
C VAL A 67 9.09 57.20 -107.77
N VAL A 68 8.01 56.72 -108.39
CA VAL A 68 7.53 55.33 -108.22
C VAL A 68 8.54 54.34 -108.76
N ASP A 69 9.08 54.57 -109.96
CA ASP A 69 10.12 53.72 -110.55
C ASP A 69 11.41 53.72 -109.70
N GLN A 70 11.74 54.87 -109.09
CA GLN A 70 12.85 54.94 -108.12
C GLN A 70 12.52 54.23 -106.80
N LEU A 71 11.27 54.25 -106.34
CA LEU A 71 10.87 53.55 -105.10
C LEU A 71 10.87 52.03 -105.29
N VAL A 72 10.40 51.55 -106.45
CA VAL A 72 10.45 50.13 -106.85
C VAL A 72 11.90 49.67 -107.05
N ALA A 73 12.78 50.53 -107.58
CA ALA A 73 14.20 50.23 -107.68
C ALA A 73 14.95 50.36 -106.33
N SER A 74 14.43 51.14 -105.37
CA SER A 74 15.02 51.35 -104.03
C SER A 74 14.52 50.39 -102.96
N GLN A 75 13.36 49.74 -103.18
CA GLN A 75 12.96 48.57 -102.40
C GLN A 75 13.73 47.38 -102.92
N ASP A 76 14.88 47.18 -102.32
CA ASP A 76 15.72 46.01 -102.47
C ASP A 76 14.94 44.79 -101.94
N LEU A 77 14.10 44.19 -102.79
CA LEU A 77 13.41 42.93 -102.57
C LEU A 77 14.39 41.76 -102.30
N ALA A 78 15.71 42.01 -102.37
CA ALA A 78 16.76 41.09 -101.92
C ALA A 78 17.00 41.13 -100.39
N LEU A 79 16.52 42.15 -99.66
CA LEU A 79 16.61 42.25 -98.20
C LEU A 79 15.43 41.60 -97.46
N VAL A 80 14.35 41.25 -98.17
CA VAL A 80 13.40 40.24 -97.70
C VAL A 80 13.98 38.90 -98.14
N HIS A 81 14.67 38.21 -97.22
CA HIS A 81 15.05 36.82 -97.45
C HIS A 81 13.78 36.08 -97.89
N PRO A 82 13.72 35.46 -99.08
CA PRO A 82 12.58 34.63 -99.41
C PRO A 82 12.50 33.61 -98.30
N VAL A 83 11.40 33.57 -97.55
CA VAL A 83 11.19 32.58 -96.49
C VAL A 83 11.50 31.25 -97.13
N SER A 84 12.67 30.70 -96.80
CA SER A 84 13.15 29.53 -97.51
C SER A 84 12.19 28.43 -97.14
N GLN A 85 11.87 27.56 -98.09
CA GLN A 85 11.11 26.35 -97.76
C GLN A 85 11.76 25.63 -96.56
N ASN A 86 13.09 25.76 -96.42
CA ASN A 86 13.88 25.27 -95.30
C ASN A 86 13.60 25.97 -93.95
N ASP A 87 13.29 27.27 -93.94
CA ASP A 87 12.98 28.02 -92.72
C ASP A 87 11.58 27.67 -92.22
N VAL A 88 10.63 27.48 -93.14
CA VAL A 88 9.28 26.98 -92.82
C VAL A 88 9.37 25.56 -92.26
N THR A 89 10.16 24.67 -92.88
CA THR A 89 10.33 23.31 -92.35
C THR A 89 11.02 23.32 -91.00
N THR A 90 12.02 24.18 -90.77
CA THR A 90 12.69 24.30 -89.47
C THR A 90 11.73 24.81 -88.39
N ALA A 91 10.90 25.82 -88.68
CA ALA A 91 9.90 26.32 -87.75
C ALA A 91 8.80 25.28 -87.45
N ILE A 92 8.40 24.47 -88.45
CA ILE A 92 7.48 23.34 -88.25
C ILE A 92 8.12 22.29 -87.35
N GLU A 93 9.36 21.89 -87.62
CA GLU A 93 10.08 20.92 -86.79
C GLU A 93 10.31 21.42 -85.34
N GLU A 94 10.60 22.71 -85.15
CA GLU A 94 10.69 23.33 -83.83
C GLU A 94 9.34 23.39 -83.12
N LEU A 95 8.26 23.71 -83.84
CA LEU A 95 6.90 23.69 -83.31
C LEU A 95 6.46 22.28 -82.92
N GLU A 96 6.76 21.27 -83.76
CA GLU A 96 6.49 19.86 -83.46
C GLU A 96 7.30 19.41 -82.24
N ARG A 97 8.59 19.78 -82.16
CA ARG A 97 9.44 19.50 -81.00
C ARG A 97 8.91 20.16 -79.72
N SER A 98 8.45 21.41 -79.81
CA SER A 98 7.83 22.14 -78.70
C SER A 98 6.50 21.51 -78.27
N THR A 99 5.67 21.14 -79.23
CA THR A 99 4.38 20.48 -79.00
C THR A 99 4.57 19.12 -78.35
N ALA A 100 5.55 18.33 -78.81
CA ALA A 100 5.93 17.07 -78.17
C ALA A 100 6.41 17.28 -76.73
N ALA A 101 7.26 18.29 -76.48
CA ALA A 101 7.73 18.61 -75.13
C ALA A 101 6.59 19.09 -74.20
N ILE A 102 5.62 19.85 -74.71
CA ILE A 102 4.42 20.25 -73.96
C ILE A 102 3.55 19.03 -73.65
N ASN A 103 3.38 18.10 -74.60
CA ASN A 103 2.64 16.87 -74.37
C ASN A 103 3.31 16.01 -73.29
N GLU A 104 4.63 15.82 -73.34
CA GLU A 104 5.37 15.11 -72.29
C GLU A 104 5.21 15.79 -70.91
N ARG A 105 5.30 17.13 -70.86
CA ARG A 105 5.08 17.90 -69.62
C ARG A 105 3.65 17.82 -69.11
N THR A 106 2.66 17.79 -69.97
CA THR A 106 1.25 17.65 -69.54
C THR A 106 0.92 16.22 -69.11
N GLU A 107 1.53 15.22 -69.74
CA GLU A 107 1.44 13.82 -69.29
C GLU A 107 2.08 13.63 -67.92
N SER A 108 3.30 14.15 -67.70
CA SER A 108 3.94 14.10 -66.38
C SER A 108 3.13 14.86 -65.33
N LEU A 109 2.57 16.03 -65.65
CA LEU A 109 1.68 16.76 -64.75
C LEU A 109 0.41 15.95 -64.40
N LYS A 110 -0.21 15.28 -65.37
CA LYS A 110 -1.34 14.37 -65.12
C LYS A 110 -0.94 13.21 -64.20
N GLN A 111 0.25 12.64 -64.39
CA GLN A 111 0.78 11.60 -63.50
C GLN A 111 0.99 12.15 -62.08
N HIS A 112 1.56 13.35 -61.94
CA HIS A 112 1.72 14.01 -60.64
C HIS A 112 0.37 14.32 -59.97
N GLN A 113 -0.61 14.82 -60.72
CA GLN A 113 -1.96 15.07 -60.22
C GLN A 113 -2.62 13.77 -59.72
N ASN A 114 -2.52 12.69 -60.50
CA ASN A 114 -3.05 11.38 -60.11
C ASN A 114 -2.33 10.82 -58.88
N ALA A 115 -1.03 11.00 -58.75
CA ALA A 115 -0.25 10.59 -57.59
C ALA A 115 -0.66 11.39 -56.34
N LEU A 116 -0.85 12.71 -56.45
CA LEU A 116 -1.33 13.57 -55.36
C LEU A 116 -2.77 13.21 -54.95
N ALA A 117 -3.67 12.97 -55.91
CA ALA A 117 -5.03 12.55 -55.62
C ALA A 117 -5.06 11.21 -54.84
N LYS A 118 -4.23 10.25 -55.23
CA LYS A 118 -4.05 8.99 -54.48
C LYS A 118 -3.48 9.24 -53.09
N LEU A 119 -2.49 10.12 -52.94
CA LEU A 119 -1.92 10.44 -51.63
C LEU A 119 -2.98 11.06 -50.71
N VAL A 120 -3.78 12.01 -51.20
CA VAL A 120 -4.87 12.63 -50.45
C VAL A 120 -5.88 11.58 -50.00
N ASP A 121 -6.36 10.71 -50.89
CA ASP A 121 -7.30 9.64 -50.54
C ASP A 121 -6.70 8.66 -49.50
N THR A 122 -5.42 8.28 -49.65
CA THR A 122 -4.74 7.44 -48.64
C THR A 122 -4.60 8.16 -47.29
N SER A 123 -4.35 9.47 -47.30
CA SER A 123 -4.25 10.28 -46.09
C SER A 123 -5.59 10.44 -45.38
N ASP A 124 -6.69 10.58 -46.13
CA ASP A 124 -8.05 10.64 -45.60
C ASP A 124 -8.49 9.30 -45.02
N LYS A 125 -8.17 8.20 -45.70
CA LYS A 125 -8.37 6.84 -45.18
C LYS A 125 -7.58 6.61 -43.89
N ALA A 126 -6.31 7.02 -43.85
CA ALA A 126 -5.48 6.93 -42.66
C ALA A 126 -6.02 7.81 -41.52
N ARG A 127 -6.50 9.02 -41.80
CA ARG A 127 -7.11 9.93 -40.81
C ARG A 127 -8.39 9.35 -40.23
N LYS A 128 -9.27 8.80 -41.07
CA LYS A 128 -10.51 8.11 -40.63
C LYS A 128 -10.19 6.87 -39.79
N ALA A 129 -9.17 6.09 -40.19
CA ALA A 129 -8.72 4.95 -39.40
C ALA A 129 -8.19 5.38 -38.01
N ARG A 130 -7.38 6.45 -37.94
CA ARG A 130 -6.89 7.01 -36.67
C ARG A 130 -8.05 7.50 -35.78
N SER A 131 -8.99 8.28 -36.32
CA SER A 131 -10.16 8.75 -35.56
C SER A 131 -10.96 7.60 -34.96
N ARG A 132 -11.21 6.53 -35.74
CA ARG A 132 -11.91 5.34 -35.24
C ARG A 132 -11.14 4.61 -34.14
N MET A 133 -9.80 4.52 -34.26
CA MET A 133 -8.97 3.94 -33.21
C MET A 133 -8.97 4.79 -31.93
N ASP A 134 -8.92 6.12 -32.06
CA ASP A 134 -8.98 7.05 -30.93
C ASP A 134 -10.35 6.96 -30.21
N GLU A 135 -11.45 6.93 -30.96
CA GLU A 135 -12.80 6.74 -30.42
C GLU A 135 -12.95 5.38 -29.70
N ALA A 136 -12.42 4.30 -30.29
CA ALA A 136 -12.41 2.99 -29.66
C ALA A 136 -11.56 2.97 -28.38
N CYS A 137 -10.41 3.64 -28.37
CA CYS A 137 -9.55 3.78 -27.21
C CYS A 137 -10.24 4.57 -26.08
N LEU A 138 -10.85 5.71 -26.39
CA LEU A 138 -11.61 6.52 -25.43
C LEU A 138 -12.82 5.75 -24.87
N SER A 139 -13.57 5.04 -25.73
CA SER A 139 -14.68 4.19 -25.31
C SER A 139 -14.21 3.09 -24.34
N ARG A 140 -13.12 2.40 -24.67
CA ARG A 140 -12.50 1.40 -23.79
C ARG A 140 -12.09 2.02 -22.45
N GLN A 141 -11.36 3.13 -22.47
CA GLN A 141 -10.90 3.81 -21.25
C GLN A 141 -12.08 4.27 -20.37
N THR A 142 -13.16 4.79 -20.96
CA THR A 142 -14.35 5.19 -20.19
C THR A 142 -15.06 3.98 -19.59
N SER A 143 -15.12 2.84 -20.30
CA SER A 143 -15.68 1.60 -19.75
C SER A 143 -14.84 1.02 -18.61
N GLU A 144 -13.51 1.05 -18.74
CA GLU A 144 -12.58 0.63 -17.69
C GLU A 144 -12.69 1.55 -16.47
N ARG A 145 -12.78 2.88 -16.68
CA ARG A 145 -13.00 3.84 -15.59
C ARG A 145 -14.32 3.60 -14.86
N LYS A 146 -15.41 3.30 -15.58
CA LYS A 146 -16.70 2.96 -14.97
C LYS A 146 -16.61 1.68 -14.14
N LYS A 147 -15.98 0.63 -14.67
CA LYS A 147 -15.74 -0.63 -13.93
C LYS A 147 -14.92 -0.40 -12.67
N LEU A 148 -13.85 0.41 -12.76
CA LEU A 148 -13.03 0.74 -11.59
C LEU A 148 -13.84 1.50 -10.55
N LEU A 149 -14.67 2.46 -10.96
CA LEU A 149 -15.56 3.19 -10.05
C LEU A 149 -16.55 2.25 -9.34
N THR A 150 -17.21 1.34 -10.07
CA THR A 150 -18.14 0.38 -9.44
C THR A 150 -17.40 -0.55 -8.47
N THR A 151 -16.20 -1.03 -8.81
CA THR A 151 -15.42 -1.85 -7.87
C THR A 151 -14.95 -1.07 -6.64
N VAL A 152 -14.64 0.23 -6.79
CA VAL A 152 -14.28 1.09 -5.65
C VAL A 152 -15.50 1.32 -4.75
N GLU A 153 -16.68 1.55 -5.33
CA GLU A 153 -17.93 1.70 -4.58
C GLU A 153 -18.31 0.40 -3.84
N GLU A 154 -18.17 -0.76 -4.49
CA GLU A 154 -18.40 -2.08 -3.87
C GLU A 154 -17.43 -2.34 -2.71
N LEU A 155 -16.14 -2.06 -2.90
CA LEU A 155 -15.13 -2.20 -1.83
C LEU A 155 -15.38 -1.21 -0.68
N ALA A 156 -15.77 0.03 -1.00
CA ALA A 156 -16.13 1.04 -0.01
C ALA A 156 -17.35 0.63 0.83
N GLN A 157 -18.36 0.04 0.21
CA GLN A 157 -19.54 -0.51 0.91
C GLN A 157 -19.18 -1.75 1.75
N ALA A 158 -18.34 -2.64 1.24
CA ALA A 158 -17.89 -3.80 2.01
C ALA A 158 -17.08 -3.38 3.24
N LEU A 159 -16.21 -2.38 3.09
CA LEU A 159 -15.37 -1.85 4.15
C LEU A 159 -16.20 -1.07 5.19
N SER A 160 -17.25 -0.34 4.78
CA SER A 160 -18.17 0.30 5.72
C SER A 160 -18.99 -0.72 6.51
N PHE A 161 -19.46 -1.79 5.88
CA PHE A 161 -20.12 -2.90 6.57
C PHE A 161 -19.20 -3.56 7.60
N GLN A 162 -17.96 -3.87 7.20
CA GLN A 162 -16.96 -4.43 8.12
C GLN A 162 -16.66 -3.49 9.29
N ALA A 163 -16.57 -2.18 9.05
CA ALA A 163 -16.38 -1.20 10.13
C ALA A 163 -17.54 -1.22 11.13
N THR A 164 -18.79 -1.25 10.66
CA THR A 164 -19.97 -1.33 11.54
C THR A 164 -20.07 -2.67 12.29
N ASP A 165 -19.69 -3.77 11.64
CA ASP A 165 -19.65 -5.10 12.25
C ASP A 165 -18.60 -5.15 13.37
N LEU A 166 -17.38 -4.65 13.11
CA LEU A 166 -16.33 -4.53 14.12
C LEU A 166 -16.75 -3.64 15.31
N GLU A 167 -17.42 -2.51 15.07
CA GLU A 167 -17.98 -1.69 16.16
C GLU A 167 -19.01 -2.46 17.00
N SER A 168 -19.90 -3.22 16.36
CA SER A 168 -20.91 -4.02 17.05
C SER A 168 -20.31 -5.19 17.85
N GLN A 169 -19.27 -5.83 17.32
CA GLN A 169 -18.55 -6.88 18.02
C GLN A 169 -17.78 -6.32 19.21
N ALA A 170 -17.19 -5.13 19.06
CA ALA A 170 -16.50 -4.45 20.16
C ALA A 170 -17.47 -4.13 21.30
N THR A 171 -18.66 -3.56 21.03
CA THR A 171 -19.67 -3.29 22.08
C THR A 171 -20.17 -4.57 22.74
N ALA A 172 -20.49 -5.60 21.96
CA ALA A 172 -20.91 -6.90 22.49
C ALA A 172 -19.85 -7.55 23.39
N SER A 173 -18.56 -7.43 23.05
CA SER A 173 -17.47 -7.96 23.88
C SER A 173 -17.37 -7.29 25.25
N ILE A 174 -17.65 -5.99 25.33
CA ILE A 174 -17.65 -5.23 26.58
C ILE A 174 -18.83 -5.65 27.46
N ASP A 175 -20.01 -5.82 26.88
CA ASP A 175 -21.19 -6.25 27.63
C ASP A 175 -21.02 -7.68 28.16
N ASN A 176 -20.41 -8.57 27.38
CA ASN A 176 -20.02 -9.91 27.83
C ASN A 176 -19.01 -9.85 28.99
N LEU A 177 -17.99 -8.98 28.90
CA LEU A 177 -17.03 -8.78 29.99
C LEU A 177 -17.71 -8.26 31.26
N ARG A 178 -18.62 -7.29 31.14
CA ARG A 178 -19.40 -6.76 32.27
C ARG A 178 -20.23 -7.85 32.93
N GLN A 179 -20.94 -8.65 32.13
CA GLN A 179 -21.74 -9.76 32.66
C GLN A 179 -20.86 -10.82 33.34
N ALA A 180 -19.70 -11.14 32.77
CA ALA A 180 -18.74 -12.08 33.36
C ALA A 180 -18.17 -11.54 34.68
N ALA A 181 -17.76 -10.26 34.71
CA ALA A 181 -17.26 -9.58 35.90
C ALA A 181 -18.31 -9.54 37.02
N ASP A 182 -19.56 -9.20 36.69
CA ASP A 182 -20.66 -9.20 37.66
C ASP A 182 -20.92 -10.59 38.26
N ASN A 183 -20.84 -11.65 37.44
CA ASN A 183 -21.03 -13.01 37.91
C ASN A 183 -19.88 -13.47 38.83
N VAL A 184 -18.65 -13.12 38.46
CA VAL A 184 -17.44 -13.39 39.24
C VAL A 184 -17.47 -12.65 40.59
N LEU A 185 -17.76 -11.35 40.59
CA LEU A 185 -17.83 -10.57 41.82
C LEU A 185 -18.94 -11.08 42.74
N ARG A 186 -20.08 -11.52 42.19
CA ARG A 186 -21.14 -12.17 42.98
C ARG A 186 -20.72 -13.52 43.56
N SER A 187 -19.87 -14.31 42.90
CA SER A 187 -19.34 -15.54 43.48
C SER A 187 -18.34 -15.25 44.59
N ASP A 188 -17.52 -14.23 44.40
CA ASP A 188 -16.50 -13.80 45.36
C ASP A 188 -17.16 -13.23 46.63
N ASP A 189 -18.21 -12.43 46.50
CA ASP A 189 -19.02 -11.93 47.62
C ASP A 189 -19.66 -13.06 48.44
N LYS A 190 -20.12 -14.12 47.78
CA LYS A 190 -20.66 -15.30 48.48
C LYS A 190 -19.55 -15.98 49.29
N LEU A 191 -18.36 -16.14 48.71
CA LEU A 191 -17.21 -16.71 49.38
C LEU A 191 -16.77 -15.86 50.58
N LEU A 192 -16.68 -14.53 50.42
CA LEU A 192 -16.38 -13.59 51.52
C LEU A 192 -17.44 -13.67 52.62
N SER A 193 -18.72 -13.81 52.27
CA SER A 193 -19.79 -13.98 53.24
C SER A 193 -19.66 -15.29 54.04
N SER A 194 -19.20 -16.38 53.41
CA SER A 194 -18.90 -17.63 54.12
C SER A 194 -17.66 -17.54 55.00
N LEU A 195 -16.61 -16.83 54.54
CA LEU A 195 -15.42 -16.58 55.37
C LEU A 195 -15.76 -15.75 56.60
N LYS A 196 -16.63 -14.73 56.46
CA LYS A 196 -17.11 -13.95 57.60
C LYS A 196 -17.85 -14.80 58.63
N LYS A 197 -18.71 -15.72 58.18
CA LYS A 197 -19.40 -16.66 59.06
C LYS A 197 -18.41 -17.59 59.77
N LEU A 198 -17.44 -18.13 59.04
CA LEU A 198 -16.38 -18.96 59.61
C LEU A 198 -15.56 -18.19 60.66
N GLY A 199 -15.22 -16.93 60.39
CA GLY A 199 -14.54 -16.07 61.35
C GLY A 199 -15.35 -15.80 62.62
N GLN A 200 -16.68 -15.68 62.51
CA GLN A 200 -17.57 -15.56 63.67
C GLN A 200 -17.65 -16.86 64.49
N GLU A 201 -17.58 -18.02 63.83
CA GLU A 201 -17.56 -19.33 64.51
C GLU A 201 -16.21 -19.65 65.18
N LEU A 202 -15.14 -19.00 64.72
CA LEU A 202 -13.77 -19.22 65.21
C LEU A 202 -13.39 -18.37 66.41
N ASP A 203 -14.16 -17.32 66.74
CA ASP A 203 -13.84 -16.38 67.82
C ASP A 203 -13.89 -17.12 69.17
N PRO A 204 -12.74 -17.41 69.80
CA PRO A 204 -12.67 -18.33 70.94
C PRO A 204 -12.66 -17.60 72.29
N GLU A 205 -12.77 -16.27 72.32
CA GLU A 205 -12.84 -15.54 73.58
C GLU A 205 -14.26 -15.58 74.14
N ASP A 206 -14.69 -16.75 74.59
CA ASP A 206 -15.91 -16.85 75.38
C ASP A 206 -15.61 -16.32 76.80
N PRO A 207 -16.06 -15.11 77.19
CA PRO A 207 -15.80 -14.54 78.51
C PRO A 207 -16.35 -15.44 79.63
N GLU A 208 -17.30 -16.32 79.30
CA GLU A 208 -17.87 -17.29 80.21
C GLU A 208 -16.85 -18.36 80.65
N GLU A 209 -15.97 -18.85 79.78
CA GLU A 209 -14.96 -19.85 80.17
C GLU A 209 -13.95 -19.29 81.16
N LYS A 210 -13.48 -18.04 80.95
CA LYS A 210 -12.60 -17.34 81.90
C LYS A 210 -13.30 -17.13 83.25
N ALA A 211 -14.57 -16.74 83.25
CA ALA A 211 -15.36 -16.58 84.47
C ALA A 211 -15.61 -17.91 85.19
N ASN A 212 -15.78 -19.01 84.46
CA ASN A 212 -16.00 -20.35 85.01
C ASN A 212 -14.74 -20.91 85.69
N ILE A 213 -13.54 -20.65 85.16
CA ILE A 213 -12.27 -21.01 85.80
C ILE A 213 -12.09 -20.28 87.13
N GLU A 214 -12.46 -18.99 87.19
CA GLU A 214 -12.35 -18.21 88.43
C GLU A 214 -13.33 -18.68 89.49
N LYS A 215 -14.58 -18.98 89.10
CA LYS A 215 -15.56 -19.63 90.00
C LYS A 215 -15.07 -21.00 90.48
N LEU A 216 -14.42 -21.77 89.62
CA LEU A 216 -13.84 -23.07 89.98
C LEU A 216 -12.74 -22.92 91.04
N ARG A 217 -11.85 -21.93 90.90
CA ARG A 217 -10.83 -21.63 91.91
C ARG A 217 -11.45 -21.21 93.24
N GLU A 218 -12.47 -20.35 93.22
CA GLU A 218 -13.18 -19.91 94.41
C GLU A 218 -13.85 -21.08 95.14
N THR A 219 -14.52 -21.96 94.39
CA THR A 219 -15.17 -23.16 94.94
C THR A 219 -14.17 -24.19 95.47
N CYS A 220 -13.04 -24.39 94.81
CA CYS A 220 -11.94 -25.23 95.33
C CYS A 220 -11.37 -24.66 96.64
N MET A 221 -11.17 -23.34 96.72
CA MET A 221 -10.71 -22.68 97.95
C MET A 221 -11.71 -22.87 99.10
N ARG A 222 -13.02 -22.77 98.80
CA ARG A 222 -14.08 -23.03 99.77
C ARG A 222 -14.11 -24.50 100.21
N LEU A 223 -13.88 -25.44 99.29
CA LEU A 223 -13.78 -26.87 99.60
C LEU A 223 -12.57 -27.19 100.49
N ILE A 224 -11.41 -26.57 100.23
CA ILE A 224 -10.22 -26.67 101.09
C ILE A 224 -10.55 -26.18 102.50
N LYS A 225 -11.18 -25.01 102.62
CA LYS A 225 -11.59 -24.49 103.93
C LYS A 225 -12.50 -25.45 104.69
N PHE A 226 -13.56 -25.96 104.04
CA PHE A 226 -14.48 -26.89 104.68
C PHE A 226 -13.84 -28.24 105.03
N THR A 227 -12.97 -28.78 104.17
CA THR A 227 -12.28 -30.05 104.45
C THR A 227 -11.32 -29.92 105.63
N VAL A 228 -10.60 -28.80 105.74
CA VAL A 228 -9.77 -28.48 106.91
C VAL A 228 -10.63 -28.36 108.17
N GLU A 229 -11.72 -27.59 108.13
CA GLU A 229 -12.63 -27.44 109.28
C GLU A 229 -13.24 -28.78 109.71
N VAL A 230 -13.65 -29.62 108.77
CA VAL A 230 -14.20 -30.97 109.06
C VAL A 230 -13.12 -31.90 109.62
N ALA A 231 -11.89 -31.87 109.09
CA ALA A 231 -10.80 -32.69 109.60
C ALA A 231 -10.42 -32.28 111.03
N ARG A 232 -10.32 -30.96 111.29
CA ARG A 232 -10.04 -30.42 112.64
C ARG A 232 -11.13 -30.80 113.63
N THR A 233 -12.40 -30.57 113.29
CA THR A 233 -13.52 -30.92 114.18
C THR A 233 -13.65 -32.42 114.41
N LYS A 234 -13.33 -33.26 113.42
CA LYS A 234 -13.25 -34.72 113.62
C LYS A 234 -12.11 -35.11 114.55
N LEU A 235 -10.94 -34.48 114.42
CA LEU A 235 -9.79 -34.72 115.29
C LEU A 235 -10.10 -34.30 116.73
N ASP A 236 -10.65 -33.11 116.93
CA ASP A 236 -11.11 -32.62 118.23
C ASP A 236 -12.15 -33.56 118.85
N ARG A 237 -13.12 -34.03 118.04
CA ARG A 237 -14.14 -34.98 118.51
C ARG A 237 -13.51 -36.29 118.97
N VAL A 238 -12.62 -36.88 118.17
CA VAL A 238 -11.96 -38.16 118.52
C VAL A 238 -11.07 -37.97 119.76
N TYR A 239 -10.30 -36.88 119.83
CA TYR A 239 -9.47 -36.56 120.99
C TYR A 239 -10.30 -36.45 122.28
N LEU A 240 -11.42 -35.71 122.24
CA LEU A 240 -12.31 -35.57 123.40
C LEU A 240 -13.06 -36.88 123.73
N GLU A 241 -13.48 -37.66 122.72
CA GLU A 241 -14.12 -38.97 122.92
C GLU A 241 -13.17 -39.98 123.57
N GLU A 242 -11.88 -39.98 123.20
CA GLU A 242 -10.85 -40.81 123.82
C GLU A 242 -10.55 -40.38 125.25
N ILE A 243 -10.50 -39.08 125.55
CA ILE A 243 -10.36 -38.57 126.94
C ILE A 243 -11.55 -39.03 127.81
N VAL A 244 -12.78 -38.88 127.29
CA VAL A 244 -13.99 -39.31 128.01
C VAL A 244 -14.03 -40.83 128.18
N SER A 245 -13.58 -41.59 127.19
CA SER A 245 -13.51 -43.06 127.24
C SER A 245 -12.45 -43.54 128.22
N ALA A 246 -11.28 -42.90 128.25
CA ALA A 246 -10.22 -43.14 129.23
C ALA A 246 -10.68 -42.81 130.67
N GLN A 247 -11.48 -41.75 130.84
CA GLN A 247 -12.02 -41.37 132.16
C GLN A 247 -13.11 -42.36 132.66
N ARG A 248 -13.92 -42.91 131.76
CA ARG A 248 -14.96 -43.91 132.08
C ARG A 248 -14.37 -45.29 132.38
N ASN A 249 -13.28 -45.68 131.73
CA ASN A 249 -12.60 -46.97 131.88
C ASN A 249 -11.58 -46.99 133.05
N SER A 250 -11.95 -46.39 134.18
CA SER A 250 -11.09 -46.08 135.35
C SER A 250 -10.53 -47.30 136.14
N SER A 251 -10.39 -48.48 135.53
CA SER A 251 -9.90 -49.69 136.20
C SER A 251 -8.75 -50.43 135.52
N GLN A 252 -8.31 -50.09 134.30
CA GLN A 252 -7.12 -50.73 133.70
C GLN A 252 -6.31 -49.72 132.89
N GLN A 253 -5.06 -49.51 133.31
CA GLN A 253 -4.00 -48.66 132.71
C GLN A 253 -4.04 -47.16 133.08
N ARG A 254 -3.22 -46.77 134.07
CA ARG A 254 -2.82 -45.37 134.27
C ARG A 254 -1.90 -44.99 133.09
N VAL A 255 -2.43 -44.28 132.11
CA VAL A 255 -1.66 -43.67 131.02
C VAL A 255 -0.60 -42.73 131.62
N SER A 256 0.64 -42.80 131.14
CA SER A 256 1.72 -41.98 131.68
C SER A 256 1.60 -40.53 131.16
N PRO A 257 1.97 -39.51 131.95
CA PRO A 257 1.90 -38.12 131.51
C PRO A 257 2.79 -37.82 130.29
N ASP A 258 3.85 -38.61 130.07
CA ASP A 258 4.73 -38.50 128.90
C ASP A 258 4.05 -39.01 127.62
N GLU A 259 3.19 -40.04 127.70
CA GLU A 259 2.41 -40.53 126.56
C GLU A 259 1.34 -39.51 126.13
N VAL A 260 0.70 -38.83 127.08
CA VAL A 260 -0.27 -37.76 126.79
C VAL A 260 0.41 -36.57 126.13
N ARG A 261 1.63 -36.20 126.58
CA ARG A 261 2.41 -35.13 125.95
C ARG A 261 2.85 -35.49 124.54
N GLY A 262 3.31 -36.73 124.30
CA GLY A 262 3.65 -37.21 122.97
C GLY A 262 2.45 -37.18 122.01
N LEU A 263 1.28 -37.65 122.47
CA LEU A 263 0.04 -37.58 121.68
C LEU A 263 -0.40 -36.14 121.39
N GLN A 264 -0.19 -35.21 122.32
CA GLN A 264 -0.49 -33.79 122.10
C GLN A 264 0.43 -33.19 121.02
N GLU A 265 1.73 -33.47 121.08
CA GLU A 265 2.70 -33.04 120.06
C GLU A 265 2.38 -33.65 118.69
N GLU A 266 1.96 -34.91 118.63
CA GLU A 266 1.51 -35.58 117.41
C GLU A 266 0.23 -34.94 116.84
N VAL A 267 -0.74 -34.59 117.69
CA VAL A 267 -1.98 -33.89 117.29
C VAL A 267 -1.68 -32.47 116.79
N GLU A 268 -0.77 -31.75 117.43
CA GLU A 268 -0.30 -30.43 117.00
C GLU A 268 0.44 -30.51 115.65
N SER A 269 1.26 -31.54 115.44
CA SER A 269 1.88 -31.85 114.14
C SER A 269 0.82 -32.13 113.08
N LEU A 270 -0.19 -32.94 113.41
CA LEU A 270 -1.28 -33.26 112.49
C LEU A 270 -2.09 -32.01 112.12
N TYR A 271 -2.31 -31.08 113.05
CA TYR A 271 -2.95 -29.79 112.77
C TYR A 271 -2.19 -28.93 111.75
N ALA A 272 -0.86 -29.00 111.77
CA ALA A 272 -0.01 -28.31 110.80
C ALA A 272 -0.09 -28.97 109.40
N GLU A 273 -0.25 -30.28 109.33
CA GLU A 273 -0.29 -31.04 108.08
C GLU A 273 -1.67 -31.05 107.39
N ILE A 274 -2.77 -30.88 108.14
CA ILE A 274 -4.15 -30.93 107.58
C ILE A 274 -4.35 -29.93 106.43
N LEU A 275 -3.86 -28.69 106.54
CA LEU A 275 -4.06 -27.67 105.51
C LEU A 275 -3.27 -27.97 104.23
N PRO A 276 -1.95 -28.21 104.26
CA PRO A 276 -1.18 -28.61 103.07
C PRO A 276 -1.75 -29.85 102.38
N VAL A 277 -2.15 -30.87 103.14
CA VAL A 277 -2.70 -32.12 102.58
C VAL A 277 -4.07 -31.88 101.95
N ALA A 278 -4.95 -31.10 102.60
CA ALA A 278 -6.24 -30.72 102.03
C ALA A 278 -6.08 -29.92 100.73
N GLN A 279 -5.16 -28.94 100.73
CA GLN A 279 -4.84 -28.15 99.54
C GLN A 279 -4.37 -29.04 98.38
N MET A 280 -3.34 -29.88 98.61
CA MET A 280 -2.87 -30.82 97.59
C MET A 280 -3.98 -31.75 97.10
N SER A 281 -4.80 -32.28 98.00
CA SER A 281 -5.87 -33.23 97.62
C SER A 281 -6.92 -32.59 96.71
N VAL A 282 -7.34 -31.35 97.00
CA VAL A 282 -8.37 -30.64 96.22
C VAL A 282 -7.77 -30.15 94.90
N GLU A 283 -6.54 -29.63 94.92
CA GLU A 283 -5.85 -29.20 93.71
C GLU A 283 -5.65 -30.37 92.74
N GLN A 284 -5.22 -31.53 93.24
CA GLN A 284 -4.93 -32.69 92.41
C GLN A 284 -6.19 -33.44 91.93
N GLN A 285 -7.27 -33.47 92.72
CA GLN A 285 -8.52 -34.14 92.34
C GLN A 285 -9.42 -33.28 91.45
N TYR A 286 -9.44 -31.95 91.62
CA TYR A 286 -10.44 -31.09 90.99
C TYR A 286 -9.86 -29.96 90.15
N LEU A 287 -8.86 -29.22 90.67
CA LEU A 287 -8.36 -28.03 89.97
C LEU A 287 -7.48 -28.38 88.77
N GLU A 288 -6.47 -29.24 88.95
CA GLU A 288 -5.56 -29.63 87.87
C GLU A 288 -6.27 -30.36 86.72
N PRO A 289 -7.15 -31.35 86.96
CA PRO A 289 -7.84 -32.04 85.87
C PRO A 289 -8.75 -31.10 85.07
N ALA A 290 -9.42 -30.15 85.74
CA ALA A 290 -10.24 -29.16 85.07
C ALA A 290 -9.41 -28.18 84.24
N LEU A 291 -8.28 -27.71 84.77
CA LEU A 291 -7.36 -26.85 84.02
C LEU A 291 -6.74 -27.58 82.82
N LYS A 292 -6.39 -28.86 82.96
CA LYS A 292 -5.90 -29.71 81.86
C LYS A 292 -6.97 -29.91 80.78
N ALA A 293 -8.21 -30.22 81.17
CA ALA A 293 -9.33 -30.35 80.24
C ALA A 293 -9.63 -29.04 79.48
N VAL A 294 -9.55 -27.89 80.15
CA VAL A 294 -9.69 -26.57 79.52
C VAL A 294 -8.50 -26.29 78.59
N ALA A 295 -7.27 -26.62 78.97
CA ALA A 295 -6.09 -26.43 78.13
C ALA A 295 -6.14 -27.32 76.88
N GLU A 296 -6.60 -28.57 76.99
CA GLU A 296 -6.81 -29.48 75.85
C GLU A 296 -7.92 -28.97 74.93
N ARG A 297 -9.03 -28.48 75.49
CA ARG A 297 -10.10 -27.84 74.72
C ARG A 297 -9.59 -26.59 73.99
N ASN A 298 -8.81 -25.74 74.66
CA ASN A 298 -8.19 -24.56 74.07
C ASN A 298 -7.14 -24.90 73.01
N GLY A 299 -6.38 -25.99 73.20
CA GLY A 299 -5.46 -26.51 72.20
C GLY A 299 -6.20 -26.98 70.93
N ASN A 300 -7.34 -27.65 71.10
CA ASN A 300 -8.18 -28.09 69.99
C ASN A 300 -8.88 -26.92 69.27
N THR A 301 -9.33 -25.89 69.99
CA THR A 301 -9.89 -24.68 69.37
C THR A 301 -8.81 -23.86 68.66
N LEU A 302 -7.59 -23.79 69.21
CA LEU A 302 -6.44 -23.17 68.54
C LEU A 302 -6.05 -23.93 67.27
N GLY A 303 -6.03 -25.27 67.29
CA GLY A 303 -5.79 -26.10 66.11
C GLY A 303 -6.83 -25.88 65.02
N ARG A 304 -8.12 -25.90 65.37
CA ARG A 304 -9.22 -25.57 64.45
C ARG A 304 -9.12 -24.14 63.93
N SER A 305 -8.72 -23.19 64.78
CA SER A 305 -8.51 -21.79 64.41
C SER A 305 -7.37 -21.65 63.40
N ALA A 306 -6.26 -22.35 63.62
CA ALA A 306 -5.12 -22.37 62.70
C ALA A 306 -5.47 -22.99 61.34
N GLU A 307 -6.21 -24.10 61.32
CA GLU A 307 -6.69 -24.74 60.09
C GLU A 307 -7.66 -23.83 59.32
N ALA A 308 -8.61 -23.20 60.00
CA ALA A 308 -9.54 -22.27 59.36
C ALA A 308 -8.86 -20.95 58.95
N ALA A 309 -7.84 -20.47 59.66
CA ALA A 309 -7.02 -19.35 59.23
C ALA A 309 -6.20 -19.69 57.96
N ALA A 310 -5.66 -20.90 57.87
CA ALA A 310 -4.99 -21.39 56.66
C ALA A 310 -5.98 -21.48 55.48
N TYR A 311 -7.21 -21.95 55.72
CA TYR A 311 -8.28 -21.95 54.73
C TYR A 311 -8.68 -20.54 54.28
N VAL A 312 -8.86 -19.60 55.23
CA VAL A 312 -9.16 -18.19 54.94
C VAL A 312 -8.06 -17.59 54.07
N ASN A 313 -6.78 -17.79 54.41
CA ASN A 313 -5.66 -17.32 53.60
C ASN A 313 -5.68 -17.92 52.18
N ALA A 314 -5.90 -19.23 52.05
CA ALA A 314 -5.99 -19.87 50.74
C ALA A 314 -7.16 -19.32 49.90
N CYS A 315 -8.31 -19.01 50.52
CA CYS A 315 -9.43 -18.36 49.86
C CYS A 315 -9.13 -16.92 49.46
N LEU A 316 -8.41 -16.15 50.28
CA LEU A 316 -7.99 -14.79 49.95
C LEU A 316 -6.97 -14.79 48.81
N ASP A 317 -6.00 -15.71 48.82
CA ASP A 317 -5.05 -15.90 47.71
C ASP A 317 -5.78 -16.26 46.41
N TYR A 318 -6.78 -17.14 46.48
CA TYR A 318 -7.65 -17.48 45.35
C TYR A 318 -8.38 -16.24 44.82
N LEU A 319 -8.98 -15.42 45.70
CA LEU A 319 -9.67 -14.19 45.30
C LEU A 319 -8.72 -13.19 44.62
N VAL A 320 -7.49 -13.04 45.13
CA VAL A 320 -6.48 -12.17 44.53
C VAL A 320 -6.06 -12.69 43.15
N ASP A 321 -5.72 -13.97 43.02
CA ASP A 321 -5.36 -14.58 41.72
C ASP A 321 -6.53 -14.41 40.72
N HIS A 322 -7.75 -14.67 41.17
CA HIS A 322 -8.94 -14.54 40.33
C HIS A 322 -9.18 -13.09 39.86
N MET A 323 -9.07 -12.10 40.76
CA MET A 323 -9.18 -10.68 40.38
C MET A 323 -8.06 -10.25 39.43
N THR A 324 -6.83 -10.71 39.62
CA THR A 324 -5.73 -10.38 38.69
C THR A 324 -5.99 -10.95 37.30
N ARG A 325 -6.50 -12.18 37.20
CA ARG A 325 -6.91 -12.78 35.91
C ARG A 325 -8.03 -11.97 35.26
N LEU A 326 -9.05 -11.57 36.01
CA LEU A 326 -10.14 -10.73 35.49
C LEU A 326 -9.61 -9.37 34.99
N SER A 327 -8.67 -8.75 35.73
CA SER A 327 -8.01 -7.50 35.31
C SER A 327 -7.23 -7.68 34.00
N THR A 328 -6.39 -8.72 33.91
CA THR A 328 -5.65 -8.99 32.66
C THR A 328 -6.58 -9.25 31.48
N HIS A 329 -7.70 -9.96 31.70
CA HIS A 329 -8.70 -10.16 30.66
C HIS A 329 -9.38 -8.84 30.24
N ALA A 330 -9.73 -7.99 31.20
CA ALA A 330 -10.29 -6.67 30.92
C ALA A 330 -9.31 -5.78 30.14
N GLU A 331 -8.02 -5.78 30.49
CA GLU A 331 -6.96 -5.07 29.78
C GLU A 331 -6.81 -5.58 28.34
N THR A 332 -6.84 -6.90 28.12
CA THR A 332 -6.79 -7.46 26.75
C THR A 332 -7.97 -6.99 25.92
N ILE A 333 -9.21 -7.06 26.45
CA ILE A 333 -10.40 -6.59 25.74
C ILE A 333 -10.34 -5.08 25.47
N GLN A 334 -9.86 -4.29 26.43
CA GLN A 334 -9.66 -2.85 26.24
C GLN A 334 -8.66 -2.56 25.12
N SER A 335 -7.55 -3.30 25.06
CA SER A 335 -6.56 -3.17 23.99
C SER A 335 -7.14 -3.55 22.62
N HIS A 336 -7.96 -4.61 22.55
CA HIS A 336 -8.67 -5.01 21.35
C HIS A 336 -9.69 -3.96 20.90
N GLN A 337 -10.43 -3.36 21.85
CA GLN A 337 -11.36 -2.28 21.58
C GLN A 337 -10.64 -1.03 21.05
N ALA A 338 -9.52 -0.64 21.65
CA ALA A 338 -8.74 0.51 21.19
C ALA A 338 -8.19 0.28 19.77
N ALA A 339 -7.70 -0.93 19.48
CA ALA A 339 -7.26 -1.31 18.14
C ALA A 339 -8.41 -1.32 17.13
N ALA A 340 -9.58 -1.88 17.50
CA ALA A 340 -10.77 -1.91 16.65
C ALA A 340 -11.28 -0.48 16.36
N ALA A 341 -11.36 0.38 17.37
CA ALA A 341 -11.74 1.78 17.21
C ALA A 341 -10.75 2.55 16.31
N GLY A 342 -9.44 2.31 16.48
CA GLY A 342 -8.41 2.90 15.61
C GLY A 342 -8.53 2.45 14.16
N LEU A 343 -8.84 1.16 13.92
CA LEU A 343 -9.10 0.65 12.58
C LEU A 343 -10.36 1.26 11.98
N VAL A 344 -11.43 1.38 12.77
CA VAL A 344 -12.68 2.00 12.32
C VAL A 344 -12.46 3.48 11.96
N GLU A 345 -11.72 4.23 12.77
CA GLU A 345 -11.38 5.62 12.43
C GLU A 345 -10.51 5.70 11.17
N ALA A 346 -9.50 4.85 11.04
CA ALA A 346 -8.69 4.78 9.82
C ALA A 346 -9.58 4.48 8.58
N THR A 347 -10.49 3.51 8.69
CA THR A 347 -11.43 3.18 7.61
C THR A 347 -12.34 4.36 7.26
N ARG A 348 -12.85 5.09 8.26
CA ARG A 348 -13.66 6.30 8.05
C ARG A 348 -12.87 7.40 7.37
N THR A 349 -11.60 7.59 7.74
CA THR A 349 -10.75 8.60 7.10
C THR A 349 -10.45 8.25 5.64
N GLU A 350 -10.17 6.99 5.32
CA GLU A 350 -9.96 6.52 3.95
C GLU A 350 -11.24 6.63 3.10
N LEU A 351 -12.40 6.33 3.69
CA LEU A 351 -13.70 6.48 3.04
C LEU A 351 -14.08 7.96 2.80
N ALA A 352 -13.59 8.87 3.65
CA ALA A 352 -13.84 10.30 3.55
C ALA A 352 -12.98 11.01 2.48
N VAL A 353 -11.95 10.36 1.93
CA VAL A 353 -11.17 10.91 0.82
C VAL A 353 -11.98 10.75 -0.47
N PRO A 354 -12.54 11.83 -1.05
CA PRO A 354 -13.26 11.71 -2.31
C PRO A 354 -12.28 11.29 -3.40
N ALA A 355 -12.67 10.31 -4.22
CA ALA A 355 -11.95 9.92 -5.43
C ALA A 355 -11.88 11.13 -6.38
N THR A 356 -10.81 11.93 -6.26
CA THR A 356 -10.64 13.13 -7.07
C THR A 356 -10.64 12.74 -8.56
N PRO A 357 -11.53 13.31 -9.39
CA PRO A 357 -11.39 13.13 -10.83
C PRO A 357 -10.08 13.83 -11.26
N PRO A 358 -9.23 13.20 -12.08
CA PRO A 358 -8.01 13.84 -12.54
C PRO A 358 -8.40 15.11 -13.30
N LYS A 359 -7.85 16.25 -12.86
CA LYS A 359 -7.93 17.52 -13.59
C LYS A 359 -7.60 17.25 -15.06
N LYS A 360 -8.52 17.62 -15.96
CA LYS A 360 -8.32 17.57 -17.41
C LYS A 360 -6.97 18.20 -17.73
N LYS A 361 -5.96 17.39 -18.06
CA LYS A 361 -4.71 17.90 -18.64
C LYS A 361 -5.12 18.66 -19.90
N GLN A 362 -4.85 19.96 -19.92
CA GLN A 362 -4.85 20.75 -21.15
C GLN A 362 -4.00 20.00 -22.17
N VAL A 363 -4.58 19.75 -23.33
CA VAL A 363 -3.88 19.22 -24.51
C VAL A 363 -2.78 20.23 -24.86
N PRO A 364 -1.48 19.88 -24.75
CA PRO A 364 -0.45 20.71 -25.35
C PRO A 364 -0.58 20.57 -26.87
N GLN A 365 -0.67 21.70 -27.56
CA GLN A 365 -0.70 21.80 -29.01
C GLN A 365 0.43 20.96 -29.62
N GLN A 366 0.04 20.17 -30.62
CA GLN A 366 0.93 19.38 -31.45
C GLN A 366 1.95 20.31 -32.13
N LEU A 367 3.21 20.24 -31.71
CA LEU A 367 4.33 20.62 -32.56
C LEU A 367 4.71 19.39 -33.40
N MET A 368 4.45 19.52 -34.70
CA MET A 368 4.88 18.57 -35.71
C MET A 368 6.42 18.63 -35.81
N SER A 369 7.08 17.49 -35.66
CA SER A 369 8.40 17.27 -36.24
C SER A 369 8.52 15.80 -36.69
N PRO A 370 9.08 15.54 -37.90
CA PRO A 370 9.20 14.21 -38.46
C PRO A 370 10.47 13.50 -37.98
N VAL A 371 10.51 12.18 -38.22
CA VAL A 371 11.63 11.25 -38.00
C VAL A 371 11.66 10.60 -36.61
N ARG A 372 11.12 9.38 -36.53
CA ARG A 372 11.50 8.37 -35.53
C ARG A 372 12.31 7.28 -36.23
N PRO A 373 13.49 6.89 -35.73
CA PRO A 373 14.13 5.65 -36.12
C PRO A 373 13.41 4.46 -35.49
N ARG A 374 13.27 3.43 -36.31
CA ARG A 374 12.76 2.10 -36.00
C ARG A 374 13.80 1.41 -35.10
N SER A 375 13.43 1.05 -33.87
CA SER A 375 14.23 0.15 -33.04
C SER A 375 13.37 -1.01 -32.56
N THR A 376 13.89 -2.18 -32.85
CA THR A 376 13.41 -3.53 -32.61
C THR A 376 13.57 -3.91 -31.16
N THR A 377 12.49 -4.36 -30.52
CA THR A 377 12.61 -5.20 -29.33
C THR A 377 11.62 -6.36 -29.45
N TYR A 378 12.15 -7.46 -29.98
CA TYR A 378 11.66 -8.79 -29.68
C TYR A 378 11.93 -9.04 -28.19
N THR A 379 10.90 -8.97 -27.34
CA THR A 379 10.97 -9.65 -26.05
C THR A 379 10.53 -11.08 -26.26
N ALA A 380 11.51 -11.95 -26.07
CA ALA A 380 11.41 -13.40 -26.09
C ALA A 380 10.23 -13.89 -25.23
N SER A 381 9.31 -14.57 -25.91
CA SER A 381 8.54 -15.66 -25.34
C SER A 381 9.50 -16.75 -24.87
N ALA A 382 9.79 -16.78 -23.57
CA ALA A 382 10.39 -17.94 -22.93
C ALA A 382 9.32 -19.04 -22.82
N MET A 383 9.56 -20.08 -23.59
CA MET A 383 8.89 -21.37 -23.55
C MET A 383 8.85 -21.94 -22.13
N ALA A 384 7.64 -22.10 -21.59
CA ALA A 384 7.38 -23.13 -20.59
C ALA A 384 7.25 -24.46 -21.34
N THR A 385 8.20 -25.37 -21.10
CA THR A 385 8.09 -26.77 -21.53
C THR A 385 6.93 -27.46 -20.80
N PRO A 386 6.23 -28.39 -21.49
CA PRO A 386 5.06 -29.07 -20.96
C PRO A 386 5.44 -30.39 -20.29
N ALA A 387 4.79 -30.73 -19.17
CA ALA A 387 4.35 -32.09 -18.76
C ALA A 387 4.11 -32.18 -17.23
N PRO A 388 3.37 -33.18 -16.72
CA PRO A 388 2.12 -33.70 -17.24
C PRO A 388 1.01 -33.66 -16.18
N SER A 389 -0.22 -33.62 -16.68
CA SER A 389 -1.44 -33.96 -15.95
C SER A 389 -1.30 -35.33 -15.28
N HIS A 390 -1.33 -35.37 -13.94
CA HIS A 390 -1.86 -36.50 -13.21
C HIS A 390 -3.24 -36.16 -12.64
N ARG A 391 -4.26 -36.61 -13.38
CA ARG A 391 -5.58 -36.91 -12.82
C ARG A 391 -5.43 -38.01 -11.77
N ARG A 392 -6.10 -37.81 -10.63
CA ARG A 392 -6.66 -38.79 -9.65
C ARG A 392 -6.66 -38.06 -8.29
N HIS A 393 -7.71 -37.98 -7.49
CA HIS A 393 -9.01 -38.64 -7.45
C HIS A 393 -9.98 -37.68 -6.75
N ARG A 394 -11.17 -37.52 -7.32
CA ARG A 394 -12.37 -37.28 -6.52
C ARG A 394 -12.60 -38.55 -5.69
N SER A 395 -12.63 -38.41 -4.38
CA SER A 395 -13.38 -39.29 -3.49
C SER A 395 -13.75 -38.51 -2.23
N SER A 396 -15.06 -38.32 -2.07
CA SER A 396 -15.74 -38.16 -0.79
C SER A 396 -15.21 -39.14 0.27
N GLY A 397 -14.91 -38.65 1.47
CA GLY A 397 -14.70 -39.52 2.63
C GLY A 397 -13.94 -38.83 3.76
N ALA A 398 -14.59 -38.76 4.93
CA ALA A 398 -14.05 -38.42 6.24
C ALA A 398 -13.62 -36.97 6.47
N PHE A 399 -14.54 -36.19 7.02
CA PHE A 399 -14.20 -35.15 8.00
C PHE A 399 -13.43 -35.82 9.14
N MET A 400 -12.10 -35.77 9.08
CA MET A 400 -11.31 -35.66 10.30
C MET A 400 -11.23 -34.16 10.57
N GLU A 401 -11.74 -33.76 11.71
CA GLU A 401 -11.70 -32.40 12.23
C GLU A 401 -10.23 -31.97 12.32
N GLU A 402 -9.77 -31.27 11.28
CA GLU A 402 -8.39 -30.84 11.15
C GLU A 402 -8.16 -29.70 12.13
N GLY A 403 -7.19 -29.85 13.03
CA GLY A 403 -6.95 -28.87 14.08
C GLY A 403 -6.67 -27.48 13.49
N PRO A 404 -7.14 -26.39 14.11
CA PRO A 404 -7.02 -25.03 13.56
C PRO A 404 -5.56 -24.62 13.27
N ILE A 405 -4.60 -25.22 13.99
CA ILE A 405 -3.16 -25.01 13.79
C ILE A 405 -2.68 -25.65 12.48
N GLU A 406 -3.18 -26.83 12.11
CA GLU A 406 -2.81 -27.49 10.85
C GLU A 406 -3.39 -26.77 9.63
N ALA A 407 -4.61 -26.26 9.75
CA ALA A 407 -5.23 -25.39 8.75
C ALA A 407 -4.44 -24.08 8.56
N LEU A 408 -3.98 -23.46 9.66
CA LEU A 408 -3.15 -22.26 9.62
C LEU A 408 -1.76 -22.53 9.04
N MET A 409 -1.13 -23.66 9.36
CA MET A 409 0.15 -24.07 8.78
C MET A 409 0.05 -24.30 7.28
N ARG A 410 -1.05 -24.90 6.80
CA ARG A 410 -1.31 -25.05 5.37
C ARG A 410 -1.56 -23.73 4.67
N LEU A 411 -2.32 -22.82 5.28
CA LEU A 411 -2.59 -21.49 4.74
C LEU A 411 -1.30 -20.66 4.66
N LEU A 412 -0.38 -20.87 5.59
CA LEU A 412 0.96 -20.32 5.57
C LEU A 412 1.92 -21.11 4.67
N ALA A 413 1.51 -22.18 3.98
CA ALA A 413 2.34 -23.07 3.15
C ALA A 413 3.54 -23.70 3.86
N ILE A 414 3.47 -23.89 5.18
CA ILE A 414 4.49 -24.57 5.98
C ILE A 414 4.13 -26.05 6.05
N HIS A 415 4.98 -26.91 5.48
CA HIS A 415 4.77 -28.35 5.46
C HIS A 415 5.64 -28.99 6.54
N ILE A 416 5.02 -29.50 7.60
CA ILE A 416 5.70 -30.35 8.58
C ILE A 416 5.60 -31.78 8.04
N PRO A 417 6.72 -32.44 7.69
CA PRO A 417 6.67 -33.80 7.18
C PRO A 417 6.10 -34.74 8.24
N ALA A 418 5.05 -35.50 7.88
CA ALA A 418 4.35 -36.45 8.75
C ALA A 418 5.23 -37.62 9.25
N THR A 419 6.53 -37.64 8.92
CA THR A 419 7.52 -38.59 9.42
C THR A 419 8.21 -38.11 10.71
N ALA A 420 7.98 -36.87 11.14
CA ALA A 420 8.32 -36.46 12.49
C ALA A 420 7.28 -37.09 13.43
N GLY A 421 7.72 -38.01 14.28
CA GLY A 421 6.88 -38.64 15.29
C GLY A 421 6.29 -37.60 16.27
N PRO A 422 5.57 -38.04 17.31
CA PRO A 422 4.85 -37.17 18.25
C PRO A 422 5.75 -36.31 19.17
N ASP A 423 7.01 -36.09 18.80
CA ASP A 423 7.93 -35.23 19.53
C ASP A 423 7.82 -33.80 19.02
N ALA A 424 7.19 -32.95 19.85
CA ALA A 424 6.97 -31.51 19.59
C ALA A 424 8.26 -30.72 19.27
N GLY A 425 9.44 -31.26 19.61
CA GLY A 425 10.74 -30.64 19.34
C GLY A 425 11.08 -30.51 17.86
N ASP A 426 10.77 -31.52 17.05
CA ASP A 426 11.11 -31.52 15.61
C ASP A 426 10.20 -30.58 14.82
N ALA A 427 8.92 -30.50 15.18
CA ALA A 427 7.97 -29.55 14.62
C ALA A 427 8.37 -28.10 14.89
N VAL A 428 8.79 -27.80 16.14
CA VAL A 428 9.28 -26.46 16.52
C VAL A 428 10.56 -26.10 15.77
N ALA A 429 11.47 -27.05 15.56
CA ALA A 429 12.70 -26.82 14.79
C ALA A 429 12.42 -26.51 13.31
N VAL A 430 11.46 -27.21 12.68
CA VAL A 430 11.04 -26.94 11.30
C VAL A 430 10.35 -25.56 11.20
N LEU A 431 9.49 -25.21 12.16
CA LEU A 431 8.84 -23.90 12.21
C LEU A 431 9.87 -22.78 12.39
N ALA A 432 10.81 -22.93 13.32
CA ALA A 432 11.88 -21.97 13.56
C ALA A 432 12.76 -21.75 12.31
N ARG A 433 13.11 -22.83 11.59
CA ARG A 433 13.83 -22.74 10.31
C ARG A 433 13.00 -22.00 9.26
N SER A 434 11.71 -22.33 9.12
CA SER A 434 10.83 -21.68 8.15
C SER A 434 10.63 -20.18 8.44
N GLN A 435 10.60 -19.80 9.73
CA GLN A 435 10.53 -18.41 10.17
C GLN A 435 11.85 -17.67 9.86
N ALA A 436 12.99 -18.29 10.16
CA ALA A 436 14.31 -17.73 9.86
C ALA A 436 14.50 -17.51 8.35
N ASP A 437 14.10 -18.48 7.52
CA ASP A 437 14.19 -18.39 6.06
C ASP A 437 13.29 -17.28 5.50
N ARG A 438 12.07 -17.14 6.02
CA ARG A 438 11.16 -16.04 5.63
C ARG A 438 11.69 -14.68 6.07
N ALA A 439 12.24 -14.59 7.27
CA ALA A 439 12.85 -13.36 7.78
C ALA A 439 14.13 -12.99 7.00
N ALA A 440 14.89 -13.98 6.52
CA ALA A 440 16.02 -13.75 5.61
C ALA A 440 15.53 -13.26 4.26
N LYS A 441 14.52 -13.92 3.67
CA LYS A 441 13.95 -13.54 2.38
C LYS A 441 13.30 -12.15 2.40
N SER A 442 12.63 -11.77 3.50
CA SER A 442 12.05 -10.43 3.62
C SER A 442 13.14 -9.35 3.69
N ARG A 443 14.24 -9.60 4.42
CA ARG A 443 15.41 -8.72 4.44
C ARG A 443 16.05 -8.61 3.06
N ASP A 444 16.22 -9.71 2.34
CA ASP A 444 16.80 -9.69 0.99
C ASP A 444 15.91 -8.95 -0.01
N VAL A 445 14.58 -9.13 0.05
CA VAL A 445 13.64 -8.38 -0.78
C VAL A 445 13.68 -6.89 -0.45
N ALA A 446 13.75 -6.51 0.84
CA ALA A 446 13.87 -5.12 1.25
C ALA A 446 15.17 -4.49 0.74
N LEU A 447 16.30 -5.19 0.87
CA LEU A 447 17.59 -4.73 0.36
C LEU A 447 17.58 -4.58 -1.17
N ASN A 448 17.04 -5.56 -1.89
CA ASN A 448 16.92 -5.49 -3.35
C ASN A 448 15.99 -4.36 -3.80
N ALA A 449 14.88 -4.13 -3.09
CA ALA A 449 13.98 -3.03 -3.37
C ALA A 449 14.67 -1.68 -3.15
N GLN A 450 15.38 -1.51 -2.04
CA GLN A 450 16.18 -0.32 -1.77
C GLN A 450 17.26 -0.10 -2.84
N GLU A 451 18.02 -1.13 -3.18
CA GLU A 451 19.08 -1.01 -4.20
C GLU A 451 18.49 -0.69 -5.59
N SER A 452 17.32 -1.26 -5.93
CA SER A 452 16.61 -0.93 -7.17
C SER A 452 16.13 0.52 -7.21
N PHE A 453 15.66 1.03 -6.06
CA PHE A 453 15.24 2.42 -5.91
C PHE A 453 16.43 3.37 -6.03
N GLU A 454 17.52 3.09 -5.32
CA GLU A 454 18.76 3.87 -5.36
C GLU A 454 19.33 3.93 -6.79
N ARG A 455 19.36 2.81 -7.51
CA ARG A 455 19.76 2.79 -8.93
C ARG A 455 18.86 3.64 -9.81
N ALA A 456 17.54 3.54 -9.65
CA ALA A 456 16.58 4.32 -10.43
C ALA A 456 16.72 5.83 -10.16
N VAL A 457 16.86 6.21 -8.89
CA VAL A 457 17.10 7.60 -8.49
C VAL A 457 18.44 8.11 -9.04
N ALA A 458 19.51 7.33 -8.94
CA ALA A 458 20.81 7.71 -9.49
C ALA A 458 20.75 7.89 -11.02
N ALA A 459 20.02 7.02 -11.73
CA ALA A 459 19.80 7.16 -13.17
C ALA A 459 19.03 8.44 -13.51
N HIS A 460 17.92 8.71 -12.81
CA HIS A 460 17.13 9.93 -13.01
C HIS A 460 17.90 11.22 -12.68
N LEU A 461 18.71 11.22 -11.62
CA LEU A 461 19.59 12.34 -11.29
C LEU A 461 20.71 12.51 -12.32
N GLY A 462 21.24 11.41 -12.86
CA GLY A 462 22.21 11.44 -13.96
C GLY A 462 21.62 12.04 -15.24
N ASP A 463 20.40 11.63 -15.60
CA ASP A 463 19.68 12.14 -16.77
C ASP A 463 19.27 13.60 -16.60
N SER A 464 18.80 14.00 -15.40
CA SER A 464 18.48 15.40 -15.12
C SER A 464 19.74 16.28 -15.15
N ARG A 465 20.87 15.80 -14.61
CA ARG A 465 22.16 16.50 -14.71
C ARG A 465 22.59 16.66 -16.17
N ARG A 466 22.44 15.63 -17.01
CA ARG A 466 22.73 15.72 -18.45
C ARG A 466 21.80 16.69 -19.16
N ALA A 467 20.50 16.68 -18.83
CA ALA A 467 19.54 17.62 -19.39
C ALA A 467 19.87 19.07 -19.01
N ILE A 468 20.22 19.32 -17.74
CA ILE A 468 20.68 20.63 -17.28
C ILE A 468 21.97 21.05 -17.99
N GLN A 469 22.91 20.11 -18.18
CA GLN A 469 24.14 20.39 -18.92
C GLN A 469 23.84 20.74 -20.39
N LEU A 470 22.96 20.00 -21.06
CA LEU A 470 22.55 20.32 -22.43
C LEU A 470 21.84 21.67 -22.53
N LEU A 471 20.97 22.00 -21.57
CA LEU A 471 20.32 23.31 -21.51
C LEU A 471 21.35 24.41 -21.28
N ARG A 472 22.31 24.20 -20.37
CA ARG A 472 23.41 25.14 -20.13
C ARG A 472 24.25 25.31 -21.39
N ASP A 473 24.63 24.23 -22.06
CA ASP A 473 25.45 24.26 -23.27
C ASP A 473 24.70 24.94 -24.43
N SER A 474 23.38 24.74 -24.54
CA SER A 474 22.52 25.44 -25.50
C SER A 474 22.44 26.94 -25.20
N VAL A 475 22.26 27.33 -23.94
CA VAL A 475 22.21 28.74 -23.52
C VAL A 475 23.57 29.42 -23.70
N LEU A 476 24.67 28.72 -23.41
CA LEU A 476 26.03 29.24 -23.64
C LEU A 476 26.38 29.29 -25.13
N ALA A 477 25.85 28.39 -25.97
CA ALA A 477 26.03 28.46 -27.41
C ALA A 477 25.29 29.64 -28.06
N GLU A 478 24.16 30.06 -27.49
CA GLU A 478 23.39 31.24 -27.94
C GLU A 478 23.89 32.57 -27.32
N SER A 479 24.79 32.49 -26.33
CA SER A 479 25.37 33.65 -25.64
C SER A 479 26.56 34.23 -26.42
N PRO A 480 26.72 35.57 -26.48
CA PRO A 480 27.88 36.22 -27.11
C PRO A 480 29.19 35.98 -26.34
N PHE A 481 29.12 35.40 -25.14
CA PHE A 481 30.26 34.85 -24.42
C PHE A 481 30.41 33.38 -24.86
N GLY A 482 31.35 33.11 -25.76
CA GLY A 482 31.60 31.78 -26.32
C GLY A 482 31.99 30.71 -25.28
N PRO A 483 32.46 29.53 -25.71
CA PRO A 483 32.62 28.35 -24.84
C PRO A 483 33.60 28.51 -23.66
N GLU A 484 34.42 29.57 -23.65
CA GLU A 484 35.29 29.95 -22.53
C GLU A 484 34.61 31.00 -21.65
N VAL A 485 33.72 30.57 -20.76
CA VAL A 485 33.31 31.39 -19.62
C VAL A 485 34.46 31.38 -18.61
N LYS A 486 35.36 32.35 -18.71
CA LYS A 486 36.38 32.61 -17.68
C LYS A 486 35.69 33.25 -16.47
N LEU A 487 35.89 32.69 -15.29
CA LEU A 487 35.49 33.36 -14.06
C LEU A 487 36.26 34.68 -13.95
N ALA A 488 35.62 35.70 -13.38
CA ALA A 488 36.23 37.03 -13.24
C ALA A 488 37.48 37.05 -12.35
N ASP A 489 37.74 35.96 -11.62
CA ASP A 489 38.85 35.82 -10.68
C ASP A 489 39.69 34.56 -10.97
N PRO A 490 40.94 34.71 -11.43
CA PRO A 490 41.82 33.58 -11.76
C PRO A 490 42.27 32.79 -10.51
N GLU A 491 42.23 33.37 -9.31
CA GLU A 491 42.56 32.65 -8.07
C GLU A 491 41.48 31.60 -7.75
N ILE A 492 40.21 31.93 -8.02
CA ILE A 492 39.09 31.01 -7.83
C ILE A 492 39.14 29.88 -8.86
N GLU A 493 39.51 30.16 -10.12
CA GLU A 493 39.72 29.10 -11.12
C GLU A 493 40.83 28.13 -10.71
N ALA A 494 41.96 28.64 -10.23
CA ALA A 494 43.03 27.81 -9.70
C ALA A 494 42.56 26.96 -8.51
N SER A 495 41.77 27.53 -7.59
CA SER A 495 41.21 26.81 -6.45
C SER A 495 40.24 25.69 -6.86
N ILE A 496 39.42 25.90 -7.90
CA ILE A 496 38.49 24.89 -8.43
C ILE A 496 39.26 23.74 -9.10
N VAL A 497 40.34 24.05 -9.81
CA VAL A 497 41.22 23.02 -10.41
C VAL A 497 41.87 22.17 -9.31
N VAL A 498 42.37 22.80 -8.23
CA VAL A 498 42.92 22.08 -7.08
C VAL A 498 41.86 21.21 -6.40
N LEU A 499 40.66 21.76 -6.16
CA LEU A 499 39.55 21.01 -5.57
C LEU A 499 39.12 19.83 -6.47
N GLY A 500 39.13 20.00 -7.79
CA GLY A 500 38.88 18.93 -8.75
C GLY A 500 39.90 17.79 -8.65
N GLN A 501 41.18 18.13 -8.47
CA GLN A 501 42.25 17.15 -8.24
C GLN A 501 42.09 16.44 -6.90
N GLU A 502 41.68 17.14 -5.84
CA GLU A 502 41.43 16.53 -4.53
C GLU A 502 40.20 15.60 -4.56
N VAL A 503 39.12 16.00 -5.22
CA VAL A 503 37.93 15.14 -5.41
C VAL A 503 38.26 13.90 -6.23
N ALA A 504 39.12 14.02 -7.25
CA ALA A 504 39.60 12.87 -8.02
C ALA A 504 40.41 11.89 -7.15
N LYS A 505 41.31 12.40 -6.31
CA LYS A 505 42.05 11.58 -5.33
C LYS A 505 41.13 10.90 -4.31
N VAL A 506 40.09 11.60 -3.83
CA VAL A 506 39.11 11.01 -2.90
C VAL A 506 38.31 9.91 -3.60
N ARG A 507 37.87 10.13 -4.84
CA ARG A 507 37.16 9.11 -5.64
C ARG A 507 38.01 7.87 -5.86
N GLU A 508 39.31 8.01 -6.14
CA GLU A 508 40.24 6.90 -6.27
C GLU A 508 40.35 6.11 -4.96
N ARG A 509 40.53 6.80 -3.82
CA ARG A 509 40.57 6.16 -2.49
C ARG A 509 39.27 5.44 -2.12
N VAL A 510 38.12 5.97 -2.53
CA VAL A 510 36.82 5.31 -2.31
C VAL A 510 36.71 4.06 -3.19
N GLY A 511 37.14 4.12 -4.45
CA GLY A 511 37.19 2.94 -5.33
C GLY A 511 38.11 1.84 -4.78
N GLU A 512 39.29 2.22 -4.28
CA GLU A 512 40.21 1.28 -3.61
C GLU A 512 39.59 0.65 -2.36
N ALA A 513 38.83 1.42 -1.57
CA ALA A 513 38.13 0.92 -0.39
C ALA A 513 36.99 -0.04 -0.76
N GLU A 514 36.21 0.27 -1.79
CA GLU A 514 35.15 -0.60 -2.31
C GLU A 514 35.72 -1.93 -2.84
N ASP A 515 36.85 -1.89 -3.56
CA ASP A 515 37.57 -3.07 -4.02
C ASP A 515 38.11 -3.92 -2.86
N MET A 516 38.59 -3.28 -1.79
CA MET A 516 38.99 -3.98 -0.56
C MET A 516 37.80 -4.65 0.13
N VAL A 517 36.64 -3.98 0.19
CA VAL A 517 35.41 -4.56 0.75
C VAL A 517 34.90 -5.73 -0.10
N ALA A 518 34.91 -5.60 -1.43
CA ALA A 518 34.53 -6.67 -2.35
C ALA A 518 35.44 -7.90 -2.22
N LYS A 519 36.77 -7.70 -2.16
CA LYS A 519 37.75 -8.78 -1.91
C LYS A 519 37.56 -9.43 -0.53
N GLY A 520 37.22 -8.64 0.49
CA GLY A 520 36.88 -9.14 1.83
C GLY A 520 35.62 -10.00 1.86
N ARG A 521 34.59 -9.62 1.08
CA ARG A 521 33.33 -10.38 0.95
C ARG A 521 33.54 -11.70 0.20
N ALA A 522 34.32 -11.68 -0.88
CA ALA A 522 34.68 -12.89 -1.64
C ALA A 522 35.50 -13.90 -0.81
N ARG A 523 36.45 -13.44 0.01
CA ARG A 523 37.21 -14.31 0.92
C ARG A 523 36.33 -14.97 1.99
N LYS A 524 35.33 -14.26 2.53
CA LYS A 524 34.37 -14.83 3.51
C LYS A 524 33.47 -15.90 2.88
N HIS A 525 33.02 -15.71 1.63
CA HIS A 525 32.24 -16.72 0.91
C HIS A 525 33.07 -17.98 0.61
N ALA A 526 34.31 -17.82 0.11
CA ALA A 526 35.20 -18.94 -0.14
C ALA A 526 35.58 -19.73 1.14
N GLY A 527 35.64 -19.06 2.30
CA GLY A 527 35.86 -19.72 3.60
C GLY A 527 34.65 -20.55 4.05
N SER A 528 33.44 -20.04 3.83
CA SER A 528 32.17 -20.73 4.12
C SER A 528 31.98 -21.97 3.23
N ASP A 529 32.34 -21.89 1.94
CA ASP A 529 32.21 -23.02 1.02
C ASP A 529 33.21 -24.13 1.32
N LYS A 530 34.45 -23.79 1.71
CA LYS A 530 35.42 -24.78 2.20
C LYS A 530 35.00 -25.42 3.52
N GLN A 531 34.35 -24.67 4.41
CA GLN A 531 33.75 -25.23 5.63
C GLN A 531 32.61 -26.20 5.30
N ARG A 532 31.74 -25.87 4.33
CA ARG A 532 30.70 -26.79 3.86
C ARG A 532 31.26 -28.06 3.23
N GLU A 533 32.28 -27.94 2.37
CA GLU A 533 32.94 -29.11 1.77
C GLU A 533 33.63 -29.98 2.84
N MET A 534 34.21 -29.36 3.87
CA MET A 534 34.81 -30.09 5.00
C MET A 534 33.77 -30.79 5.85
N ILE A 535 32.58 -30.21 6.06
CA ILE A 535 31.47 -30.84 6.78
C ILE A 535 30.88 -31.99 5.96
N GLU A 536 30.72 -31.84 4.64
CA GLU A 536 30.24 -32.92 3.76
C GLU A 536 31.20 -34.11 3.71
N ARG A 537 32.52 -33.89 3.76
CA ARG A 537 33.51 -34.97 3.83
C ARG A 537 33.53 -35.74 5.16
N TRP A 538 33.01 -35.15 6.24
CA TRP A 538 32.93 -35.80 7.55
C TRP A 538 31.56 -36.43 7.81
N ALA A 539 30.58 -36.19 6.93
CA ALA A 539 29.22 -36.72 7.03
C ALA A 539 28.99 -38.00 6.20
N GLN A 540 30.04 -38.61 5.64
CA GLN A 540 30.01 -39.92 4.97
C GLN A 540 30.56 -41.04 5.84
#